data_AF-A0A174GS13-F1
#
_entry.id   AF-A0A174GS13-F1
#
_cell.length_a   1.000
_cell.length_b   1.000
_cell.length_c   1.000
_cell.angle_alpha   90.00
_cell.angle_beta   90.00
_cell.angle_gamma   90.00
#
_symmetry.space_group_name_H-M   'P 1'
#
loop_
_entity.id
_entity.type
_entity.pdbx_description
1 polymer ?
#
loop_
_entity_poly.entity_id
_entity_poly.type
_entity_poly.pdbx_seq_one_letter_code
_entity_poly.pdbx_strand_id
1 'polypeptide(L)' 'MQAFIVVGLLVAAVFASYKLAIEKQQNKIIWPAITLLIGPGIFIIQYLVSVFKNNKKFA' A
#
# COMPACT_ATOMS: atom_id res chain seq x y z
N MET A 1 -14.66 -2.62 9.56
CA MET A 1 -14.60 -1.23 9.06
C MET A 1 -13.20 -0.84 8.55
N GLN A 2 -12.13 -1.01 9.31
CA GLN A 2 -10.78 -0.55 8.92
C GLN A 2 -10.20 -1.22 7.67
N ALA A 3 -10.42 -2.52 7.47
CA ALA A 3 -9.95 -3.25 6.27
C ALA A 3 -10.54 -2.70 4.95
N PHE A 4 -11.81 -2.28 4.95
CA PHE A 4 -12.45 -1.71 3.76
C PHE A 4 -11.88 -0.34 3.39
N ILE A 5 -11.58 0.49 4.39
CA ILE A 5 -10.93 1.80 4.19
C ILE A 5 -9.54 1.62 3.59
N VAL A 6 -8.79 0.66 4.12
CA VAL A 6 -7.46 0.27 3.63
C VAL A 6 -7.49 -0.18 2.17
N VAL A 7 -8.43 -1.07 1.82
CA VAL A 7 -8.57 -1.56 0.44
C VAL A 7 -8.96 -0.41 -0.50
N GLY A 8 -9.89 0.45 -0.09
CA GLY A 8 -10.27 1.65 -0.86
C GLY A 8 -9.09 2.59 -1.11
N LEU A 9 -8.26 2.83 -0.09
CA LEU A 9 -7.04 3.65 -0.19
C LEU A 9 -6.01 3.03 -1.15
N LEU A 10 -5.83 1.72 -1.12
CA LEU A 10 -4.93 1.02 -2.05
C LEU A 10 -5.39 1.15 -3.50
N VAL A 11 -6.69 0.96 -3.76
CA VAL A 11 -7.25 1.12 -5.13
C VAL A 11 -7.10 2.57 -5.61
N ALA A 12 -7.39 3.55 -4.75
CA ALA A 12 -7.22 4.96 -5.08
C ALA A 12 -5.74 5.32 -5.36
N ALA A 13 -4.79 4.79 -4.58
CA ALA A 13 -3.37 5.01 -4.78
C ALA A 13 -2.87 4.41 -6.10
N VAL A 14 -3.29 3.19 -6.44
CA VAL A 14 -2.95 2.54 -7.72
C VAL A 14 -3.53 3.35 -8.89
N PHE A 15 -4.78 3.82 -8.78
CA PHE A 15 -5.42 4.62 -9.81
C PHE A 15 -4.74 6.00 -10.00
N ALA A 16 -4.36 6.66 -8.91
CA ALA A 16 -3.61 7.90 -8.95
C ALA A 16 -2.23 7.71 -9.62
N SER A 17 -1.53 6.62 -9.27
CA SER A 17 -0.23 6.25 -9.85
C SER A 17 -0.34 5.99 -11.36
N TYR A 18 -1.43 5.35 -11.80
CA TYR A 18 -1.72 5.13 -13.23
C TYR A 18 -1.99 6.43 -13.98
N LYS A 19 -2.84 7.32 -13.44
CA LYS A 19 -3.12 8.65 -14.02
C LYS A 19 -1.85 9.49 -14.16
N LEU A 20 -1.03 9.55 -13.11
CA LEU A 20 0.23 10.29 -13.10
C LEU A 20 1.24 9.72 -14.11
N ALA A 21 1.30 8.40 -14.28
CA ALA A 21 2.17 7.77 -15.27
C ALA A 21 1.77 8.14 -16.71
N ILE A 22 0.47 8.25 -16.99
CA ILE A 22 -0.05 8.70 -18.28
C ILE A 22 0.33 10.17 -18.55
N GLU A 23 0.09 11.05 -17.58
CA GLU A 23 0.36 12.49 -17.73
C GLU A 23 1.84 12.79 -17.93
N LYS A 24 2.74 12.01 -17.31
CA LYS A 24 4.19 12.16 -17.48
C LYS A 24 4.77 11.44 -18.70
N GLN A 25 3.96 10.84 -19.57
CA GLN A 25 4.43 9.98 -20.68
C GLN A 25 5.38 8.87 -20.19
N GLN A 26 5.30 8.49 -18.92
CA GLN A 26 6.12 7.43 -18.34
C GLN A 26 5.46 6.08 -18.60
N ASN A 27 6.23 5.00 -18.42
CA ASN A 27 5.73 3.67 -18.70
C ASN A 27 4.52 3.35 -17.80
N LYS A 28 3.35 3.20 -18.44
CA LYS A 28 2.01 3.14 -17.80
C LYS A 28 1.79 1.91 -16.92
N ILE A 29 2.75 0.98 -16.94
CA ILE A 29 2.68 -0.33 -16.27
C ILE A 29 3.62 -0.39 -15.07
N ILE A 30 4.80 0.24 -15.15
CA ILE A 30 5.83 0.15 -14.11
C ILE A 30 5.36 0.78 -12.80
N TRP A 31 4.82 2.00 -12.85
CA TRP A 31 4.41 2.72 -11.65
C TRP A 31 3.22 2.08 -10.92
N PRO A 32 2.15 1.66 -11.61
CA PRO A 32 1.07 0.89 -10.99
C PRO A 32 1.55 -0.45 -10.43
N ALA A 33 2.43 -1.17 -11.14
CA ALA A 33 2.95 -2.46 -10.68
C ALA A 33 3.79 -2.31 -9.40
N ILE A 34 4.65 -1.30 -9.33
CA ILE A 34 5.41 -0.97 -8.12
C ILE A 34 4.46 -0.62 -6.98
N THR A 35 3.42 0.18 -7.25
CA THR A 35 2.42 0.57 -6.24
C THR A 35 1.66 -0.66 -5.71
N LEU A 36 1.32 -1.60 -6.61
CA LEU A 36 0.64 -2.85 -6.27
C LEU A 36 1.53 -3.81 -5.47
N LEU A 37 2.85 -3.80 -5.68
CA LEU A 37 3.79 -4.65 -4.94
C LEU A 37 4.20 -4.05 -3.58
N ILE A 38 4.43 -2.73 -3.54
CA ILE A 38 4.83 -2.02 -2.32
C ILE A 38 3.65 -1.87 -1.35
N GLY A 39 2.44 -1.65 -1.86
CA GLY A 39 1.24 -1.50 -1.03
C GLY A 39 1.06 -2.64 -0.01
N PRO A 40 1.01 -3.91 -0.44
CA PRO A 40 0.96 -5.07 0.45
C PRO A 40 2.19 -5.19 1.37
N GLY A 41 3.38 -4.83 0.87
CA GLY A 41 4.61 -4.83 1.66
C GLY A 41 4.52 -3.92 2.90
N ILE A 42 3.95 -2.73 2.75
CA ILE A 42 3.73 -1.80 3.87
C ILE A 42 2.75 -2.39 4.89
N PHE A 43 1.71 -3.12 4.45
CA PHE A 43 0.77 -3.79 5.36
C PHE A 43 1.43 -4.92 6.16
N ILE A 44 2.30 -5.70 5.52
CA ILE A 44 3.06 -6.76 6.20
C ILE A 44 3.95 -6.16 7.28
N ILE A 45 4.65 -5.06 6.98
CA ILE A 45 5.50 -4.37 7.95
C ILE A 45 4.65 -3.79 9.10
N GLN A 46 3.52 -3.14 8.81
CA GLN A 46 2.62 -2.63 9.84
C GLN A 46 2.08 -3.74 10.74
N TYR A 47 1.73 -4.90 10.16
CA TYR A 47 1.29 -6.07 10.93
C TYR A 47 2.41 -6.59 11.84
N LEU A 48 3.63 -6.76 11.31
CA LEU A 48 4.79 -7.20 12.08
C LEU A 48 5.08 -6.23 13.23
N VAL A 49 5.15 -4.92 12.97
CA VAL A 49 5.35 -3.90 14.00
C VAL A 49 4.26 -3.94 15.06
N SER A 50 2.99 -4.13 14.67
CA SER A 50 1.88 -4.28 15.61
C SER A 50 2.05 -5.52 16.50
N VAL A 51 2.41 -6.67 15.92
CA VAL A 51 2.63 -7.93 16.66
C VAL A 51 3.80 -7.79 17.64
N PHE A 52 4.93 -7.22 17.23
CA PHE A 52 6.08 -7.01 18.12
C PHE A 52 5.78 -5.99 19.22
N LYS A 53 5.05 -4.91 18.91
CA LYS A 53 4.65 -3.90 19.90
C LYS A 53 3.63 -4.46 20.91
N ASN A 54 2.74 -5.34 20.48
CA ASN A 54 1.73 -5.95 21.35
C ASN A 54 2.34 -7.01 22.28
N ASN A 55 3.36 -7.75 21.83
CA ASN A 55 4.14 -8.65 22.70
C ASN A 55 4.91 -7.89 23.80
N LYS A 56 5.30 -6.64 23.55
CA LYS A 56 5.98 -5.78 24.53
C LYS A 56 5.06 -5.22 25.62
N LYS A 57 3.73 -5.38 25.48
CA LYS A 57 2.73 -4.86 26.44
C LYS A 57 2.37 -5.88 27.54
N PHE A 58 2.83 -7.13 27.41
CA PHE A 58 2.60 -8.23 28.36
C PHE A 58 3.89 -8.81 28.96
N ALA A 59 5.03 -8.15 28.75
CA ALA A 59 6.31 -8.46 29.38
C ALA A 59 6.64 -7.42 30.45
#